data_AF-A0A0F9KMZ2-F1
#
_entry.id   AF-A0A0F9KMZ2-F1
#
_cell.length_a   1.000
_cell.length_b   1.000
_cell.length_c   1.000
_cell.angle_alpha   90.00
_cell.angle_beta   90.00
_cell.angle_gamma   90.00
#
_symmetry.space_group_name_H-M   'P 1'
#
loop_
_entity.id
_entity.type
_entity.pdbx_description
1 polymer ?
#
loop_
_entity_poly.entity_id
_entity_poly.type
_entity_poly.pdbx_seq_one_letter_code
_entity_poly.pdbx_strand_id
1 'polypeptide(L)' 'MIDSPYKDLGIPEDASQEEIKVAYKSLAKKYHPDKNPDDNVAKIAFQQVNKAYS' A
#
# COMPACT_ATOMS: atom_id res chain seq x y z
N MET A 1 11.59 -15.54 -7.54
CA MET A 1 11.80 -14.30 -6.76
C MET A 1 10.41 -13.73 -6.55
N ILE A 2 9.81 -14.00 -5.39
CA ILE A 2 8.48 -13.50 -5.03
C ILE A 2 8.76 -12.16 -4.35
N ASP A 3 8.57 -11.07 -5.09
CA ASP A 3 8.68 -9.72 -4.55
C ASP A 3 7.45 -9.51 -3.66
N SER A 4 7.60 -9.94 -2.41
CA SER A 4 6.47 -10.13 -1.51
C SER A 4 5.80 -8.77 -1.25
N PRO A 5 4.51 -8.64 -1.59
CA PRO A 5 3.76 -7.39 -1.47
C PRO A 5 3.74 -6.79 -0.07
N TYR A 6 3.87 -7.67 0.90
CA TYR A 6 3.97 -7.40 2.31
C TYR A 6 5.15 -6.46 2.65
N LYS A 7 6.26 -6.62 1.93
CA LYS A 7 7.51 -5.90 2.21
C LYS A 7 7.43 -4.42 1.79
N ASP A 8 6.81 -4.13 0.66
CA ASP A 8 6.51 -2.76 0.22
C ASP A 8 5.47 -2.07 1.11
N LEU A 9 4.53 -2.85 1.64
CA LEU A 9 3.50 -2.38 2.56
C LEU A 9 3.98 -2.26 4.02
N GLY A 10 5.20 -2.75 4.32
CA GLY A 10 5.75 -2.77 5.68
C GLY A 10 4.97 -3.67 6.65
N ILE A 11 4.20 -4.62 6.13
CA ILE A 11 3.43 -5.61 6.89
C ILE A 11 4.15 -6.96 6.85
N PRO A 12 4.03 -7.77 7.90
CA PRO A 12 4.62 -9.11 7.92
C PRO A 12 4.05 -9.97 6.79
N GLU A 13 4.86 -10.89 6.27
CA GLU A 13 4.42 -11.88 5.26
C GLU A 13 3.33 -12.84 5.77
N ASP A 14 3.20 -12.94 7.10
CA ASP A 14 2.16 -13.68 7.82
C ASP A 14 0.89 -12.82 8.06
N ALA A 15 0.86 -11.57 7.56
CA ALA A 15 -0.28 -10.69 7.72
C ALA A 15 -1.53 -11.30 7.08
N SER A 16 -2.59 -11.42 7.88
CA SER A 16 -3.88 -11.88 7.39
C SER A 16 -4.45 -10.91 6.35
N GLN A 17 -5.27 -11.41 5.42
CA GLN A 17 -5.87 -10.56 4.39
C GLN A 17 -6.62 -9.35 4.96
N GLU A 18 -7.21 -9.47 6.15
CA GLU A 18 -7.80 -8.34 6.87
C GLU A 18 -6.79 -7.26 7.25
N GLU A 19 -5.62 -7.63 7.76
CA GLU A 19 -4.53 -6.70 8.07
C GLU A 19 -4.00 -6.02 6.82
N ILE A 20 -3.82 -6.77 5.73
CA ILE A 20 -3.43 -6.21 4.42
C ILE A 20 -4.46 -5.18 3.96
N LYS A 21 -5.75 -5.48 4.08
CA LYS A 21 -6.84 -4.60 3.65
C LYS A 21 -6.93 -3.34 4.50
N VAL A 22 -6.68 -3.44 5.80
CA VAL A 22 -6.66 -2.31 6.74
C VAL A 22 -5.43 -1.44 6.53
N ALA A 23 -4.26 -2.04 6.33
CA ALA A 23 -3.02 -1.34 6.00
C ALA A 23 -3.15 -0.62 4.65
N TYR A 24 -3.64 -1.33 3.62
CA TYR A 24 -3.96 -0.77 2.30
C TYR A 24 -4.90 0.43 2.42
N LYS A 25 -6.03 0.30 3.15
CA LYS A 25 -6.98 1.41 3.32
C LYS A 25 -6.37 2.59 4.07
N SER A 26 -5.53 2.33 5.06
CA SER A 26 -4.87 3.39 5.83
C SER A 26 -3.82 4.12 5.00
N LEU A 27 -3.00 3.38 4.25
CA LEU A 27 -2.01 3.94 3.32
C LEU A 27 -2.69 4.67 2.16
N ALA A 28 -3.76 4.11 1.59
CA ALA A 28 -4.55 4.74 0.54
C ALA A 28 -5.21 6.05 0.99
N LYS A 29 -5.69 6.13 2.24
CA LYS A 29 -6.21 7.39 2.80
C LYS A 29 -5.10 8.39 3.11
N LYS A 30 -3.94 7.92 3.54
CA LYS A 30 -2.77 8.75 3.86
C LYS A 30 -2.15 9.34 2.58
N TYR A 31 -2.06 8.53 1.54
CA TYR A 31 -1.51 8.87 0.22
C TYR A 31 -2.60 9.16 -0.81
N HIS A 32 -3.81 9.50 -0.37
CA HIS A 32 -4.92 9.72 -1.29
C HIS A 32 -4.61 10.92 -2.20
N PRO A 33 -4.80 10.84 -3.53
CA PRO A 33 -4.50 11.94 -4.44
C PRO A 33 -5.36 13.17 -4.17
N ASP A 34 -6.56 13.00 -3.63
CA ASP A 34 -7.45 14.11 -3.22
C ASP A 34 -6.87 14.92 -2.05
N LYS A 35 -6.15 14.26 -1.14
CA LYS A 35 -5.47 14.93 -0.01
C LYS A 35 -4.04 15.35 -0.35
N ASN A 36 -3.43 14.71 -1.34
CA ASN A 36 -2.06 14.96 -1.77
C ASN A 36 -1.99 15.13 -3.29
N PRO A 37 -2.63 16.19 -3.84
CA PRO A 37 -2.74 16.40 -5.29
C PRO A 37 -1.39 16.62 -5.98
N ASP A 38 -0.38 17.10 -5.26
CA ASP A 38 0.98 17.36 -5.77
C ASP A 38 2.01 16.30 -5.35
N ASP A 39 1.58 15.27 -4.61
CA ASP A 39 2.52 14.30 -4.04
C ASP A 39 2.67 13.09 -4.96
N ASN A 40 3.69 13.15 -5.82
CA ASN A 40 4.06 12.05 -6.68
C ASN A 40 4.49 10.80 -5.89
N VAL A 41 4.99 10.97 -4.66
CA VAL A 41 5.37 9.86 -3.78
C VAL A 41 4.12 9.13 -3.31
N ALA A 42 3.04 9.85 -2.98
CA ALA A 42 1.75 9.29 -2.63
C ALA A 42 1.15 8.45 -3.78
N LYS A 43 1.28 8.92 -5.02
CA LYS A 43 0.83 8.20 -6.21
C LYS A 43 1.64 6.91 -6.46
N ILE A 44 2.97 6.97 -6.30
CA ILE A 44 3.87 5.82 -6.44
C ILE A 44 3.61 4.81 -5.32
N ALA A 45 3.49 5.27 -4.07
CA ALA A 45 3.16 4.43 -2.92
C ALA A 45 1.81 3.74 -3.13
N PHE A 46 0.78 4.45 -3.58
CA PHE A 46 -0.54 3.87 -3.88
C PHE A 46 -0.49 2.81 -5.00
N GLN A 47 0.37 3.00 -6.00
CA GLN A 47 0.60 2.01 -7.05
C GLN A 47 1.36 0.77 -6.53
N GLN A 48 2.42 0.94 -5.75
CA GLN A 48 3.12 -0.17 -5.10
C GLN A 48 2.19 -0.97 -4.19
N VAL A 49 1.37 -0.28 -3.40
CA VAL A 49 0.35 -0.85 -2.50
C VAL A 49 -0.70 -1.67 -3.28
N ASN A 50 -1.13 -1.22 -4.47
CA ASN A 50 -2.03 -1.99 -5.35
C ASN A 50 -1.35 -3.18 -6.00
N LYS A 51 -0.11 -2.99 -6.45
CA LYS A 51 0.70 -4.05 -7.05
C LYS A 51 1.03 -5.13 -6.04
N ALA A 52 1.13 -4.73 -4.77
CA ALA A 52 1.29 -5.60 -3.66
C ALA A 52 0.01 -6.44 -3.38
N TYR A 53 -1.17 -5.85 -3.49
CA TYR A 53 -2.40 -6.60 -3.24
C TYR A 53 -2.72 -7.68 -4.32
N SER A 54 -2.07 -7.65 -5.49
CA SER A 54 -2.37 -8.52 -6.65
C SER A 54 -1.45 -9.71 -6.79
#